data_AF-A0A8K0CLD2-F1
#
_entry.id   AF-A0A8K0CLD2-F1
#
_cell.length_a   1.000
_cell.length_b   1.000
_cell.length_c   1.000
_cell.angle_alpha   90.00
_cell.angle_beta   90.00
_cell.angle_gamma   90.00
#
_symmetry.space_group_name_H-M   'P 1'
#
loop_
_entity.id
_entity.type
_entity.pdbx_description
1 polymer ?
#
loop_
_entity_poly.entity_id
_entity_poly.type
_entity_poly.pdbx_seq_one_letter_code
_entity_poly.pdbx_strand_id
1 'polypeptide(L)'
;MEKLKFEFAVKASPEDPKTNIMTVTSITSIKNEYFIIPEKFQPVKHHDKLVSTPVYQKVKSTLQRRGQIRKVWISLADDVLSIYTDEDGNMKFNGYLLEERLIEDIQGKQLTATITSIPEERKTKKLSEAFVTKKITANNSNVAQ
;
A
#
# COMPACT_ATOMS: atom_id res chain seq x y z
N MET A 1 -20.67 -10.30 -10.65
CA MET A 1 -19.44 -9.54 -10.90
C MET A 1 -18.78 -9.25 -9.58
N GLU A 2 -17.66 -9.92 -9.33
CA GLU A 2 -16.84 -9.61 -8.17
C GLU A 2 -15.97 -8.39 -8.44
N LYS A 3 -15.53 -7.73 -7.36
CA LYS A 3 -14.70 -6.54 -7.42
C LYS A 3 -13.49 -6.70 -6.51
N LEU A 4 -12.33 -6.30 -7.02
CA LEU A 4 -11.09 -6.23 -6.28
C LEU A 4 -10.60 -4.79 -6.25
N LYS A 5 -9.95 -4.40 -5.15
CA LYS A 5 -9.32 -3.08 -5.02
C LYS A 5 -7.85 -3.22 -5.33
N PHE A 6 -7.39 -2.58 -6.39
CA PHE A 6 -5.98 -2.59 -6.78
C PHE A 6 -5.29 -1.32 -6.31
N GLU A 7 -4.10 -1.48 -5.73
CA GLU A 7 -3.19 -0.36 -5.46
C GLU A 7 -2.19 -0.23 -6.61
N PHE A 8 -2.24 0.91 -7.28
CA PHE A 8 -1.31 1.29 -8.33
C PHE A 8 -0.30 2.30 -7.80
N ALA A 9 0.97 2.15 -8.17
CA ALA A 9 2.04 3.07 -7.81
C ALA A 9 2.98 3.31 -8.99
N VAL A 10 3.50 4.53 -9.12
CA VAL A 10 4.56 4.85 -10.08
C VAL A 10 5.91 4.74 -9.37
N LYS A 11 6.70 3.72 -9.72
CA LYS A 11 8.00 3.42 -9.10
C LYS A 11 9.15 3.57 -10.12
N ALA A 12 10.38 3.63 -9.62
CA ALA A 12 11.55 3.48 -10.46
C ALA A 12 11.56 2.08 -11.10
N SER A 13 12.01 1.96 -12.35
CA SER A 13 12.24 0.62 -12.92
C SER A 13 13.36 -0.08 -12.15
N PRO A 14 13.20 -1.37 -11.79
CA PRO A 14 14.31 -2.18 -11.26
C PRO A 14 15.46 -2.33 -12.27
N GLU A 15 15.15 -2.27 -13.57
CA GLU A 15 16.12 -2.43 -14.67
C GLU A 15 16.85 -1.11 -14.97
N ASP A 16 16.15 0.03 -14.86
CA ASP A 16 16.71 1.39 -15.06
C ASP A 16 16.11 2.41 -14.07
N PRO A 17 16.89 2.84 -13.06
CA PRO A 17 16.40 3.76 -12.03
C PRO A 17 15.94 5.13 -12.54
N LYS A 18 16.36 5.55 -13.75
CA LYS A 18 15.92 6.81 -14.38
C LYS A 18 14.52 6.72 -14.96
N THR A 19 14.11 5.53 -15.35
CA THR A 19 12.80 5.27 -15.94
C THR A 19 11.74 5.07 -14.85
N ASN A 20 10.54 5.59 -15.09
CA ASN A 20 9.36 5.37 -14.24
C ASN A 20 8.48 4.29 -14.84
N ILE A 21 8.03 3.36 -14.00
CA ILE A 21 7.09 2.31 -14.40
C ILE A 21 5.85 2.34 -13.51
N MET A 22 4.71 2.01 -14.10
CA MET A 22 3.49 1.74 -13.35
C MET A 22 3.58 0.34 -12.75
N THR A 23 3.15 0.21 -11.49
CA THR A 23 3.18 -1.04 -10.75
C THR A 23 1.85 -1.27 -10.06
N VAL A 24 1.43 -2.53 -9.95
CA VAL A 24 0.35 -2.99 -9.07
C VAL A 24 1.02 -3.57 -7.84
N THR A 25 0.88 -2.93 -6.69
CA THR A 25 1.63 -3.30 -5.48
C THR A 25 0.87 -4.27 -4.60
N SER A 26 -0.46 -4.15 -4.59
CA SER A 26 -1.33 -4.95 -3.73
C SER A 26 -2.76 -5.02 -4.24
N ILE A 27 -3.48 -6.00 -3.70
CA ILE A 27 -4.88 -6.26 -3.97
C ILE A 27 -5.61 -6.32 -2.63
N THR A 28 -6.79 -5.73 -2.55
CA THR A 28 -7.67 -5.87 -1.39
C THR A 28 -8.97 -6.51 -1.83
N SER A 29 -9.37 -7.58 -1.12
CA SER A 29 -10.65 -8.26 -1.36
C SER A 29 -11.82 -7.43 -0.85
N ILE A 30 -13.05 -7.84 -1.20
CA ILE A 30 -14.27 -7.21 -0.65
C ILE A 30 -14.40 -7.40 0.88
N LYS A 31 -13.74 -8.43 1.42
CA LYS A 31 -13.66 -8.71 2.87
C LYS A 31 -12.59 -7.87 3.58
N ASN A 32 -11.95 -6.94 2.84
CA ASN A 32 -10.89 -6.07 3.35
C ASN A 32 -9.59 -6.81 3.72
N GLU A 33 -9.40 -8.02 3.19
CA GLU A 33 -8.14 -8.77 3.28
C GLU A 33 -7.15 -8.16 2.29
N TYR A 34 -5.92 -7.89 2.73
CA TYR A 34 -4.90 -7.19 1.95
C TYR A 34 -3.78 -8.14 1.54
N PHE A 35 -3.52 -8.22 0.24
CA PHE A 35 -2.57 -9.14 -0.35
C PHE A 35 -1.47 -8.39 -1.10
N ILE A 36 -0.22 -8.75 -0.84
CA ILE A 36 0.94 -8.12 -1.49
C ILE A 36 1.31 -8.89 -2.75
N ILE A 37 1.51 -8.15 -3.84
CA ILE A 37 2.06 -8.72 -5.08
C ILE A 37 3.59 -8.76 -4.97
N PRO A 38 4.24 -9.92 -5.22
CA PRO A 38 5.70 -10.02 -5.22
C PRO A 38 6.35 -9.00 -6.15
N GLU A 39 7.46 -8.38 -5.73
CA GLU A 39 8.10 -7.26 -6.46
C GLU A 39 8.37 -7.57 -7.94
N LYS A 40 8.81 -8.80 -8.25
CA LYS A 40 9.04 -9.28 -9.62
C LYS A 40 7.81 -9.23 -10.53
N PHE A 41 6.61 -9.24 -9.95
CA PHE A 41 5.34 -9.28 -10.67
C PHE A 41 4.55 -7.98 -10.57
N GLN A 42 4.99 -7.02 -9.76
CA GLN A 42 4.32 -5.72 -9.63
C GLN A 42 4.27 -4.91 -10.94
N PRO A 43 5.27 -4.93 -11.85
CA PRO A 43 5.18 -4.16 -13.09
C PRO A 43 3.90 -4.48 -13.90
N VAL A 44 3.20 -3.45 -14.37
CA VAL A 44 1.92 -3.61 -15.11
C VAL A 44 2.05 -4.45 -16.39
N LYS A 45 3.27 -4.63 -16.91
CA LYS A 45 3.59 -5.55 -18.02
C LYS A 45 3.25 -7.02 -17.73
N HIS A 46 3.03 -7.39 -16.46
CA HIS A 46 2.59 -8.73 -16.08
C HIS A 46 1.06 -8.83 -15.94
N HIS A 47 0.34 -7.72 -16.04
CA HIS A 47 -1.10 -7.61 -15.77
C HIS A 47 -1.90 -7.25 -17.03
N ASP A 48 -1.66 -7.93 -18.15
CA ASP A 48 -2.17 -7.55 -19.47
C ASP A 48 -3.69 -7.36 -19.52
N LYS A 49 -4.45 -8.31 -18.93
CA LYS A 49 -5.91 -8.20 -18.87
C LYS A 49 -6.38 -7.01 -18.04
N LEU A 50 -5.69 -6.69 -16.94
CA LEU A 50 -6.01 -5.54 -16.09
C LEU A 50 -5.76 -4.22 -16.83
N VAL A 51 -4.68 -4.15 -17.61
CA VAL A 51 -4.29 -2.97 -18.42
C VAL A 51 -5.36 -2.65 -19.49
N SER A 52 -6.06 -3.67 -19.98
CA SER A 52 -7.15 -3.47 -20.95
C SER A 52 -8.40 -2.82 -20.34
N THR A 53 -8.52 -2.78 -19.01
CA THR A 53 -9.73 -2.26 -18.36
C THR A 53 -9.85 -0.74 -18.50
N PRO A 54 -11.07 -0.20 -18.69
CA PRO A 54 -11.29 1.26 -18.74
C PRO A 54 -10.86 1.98 -17.46
N VAL A 55 -10.97 1.31 -16.31
CA VAL A 55 -10.55 1.87 -15.01
C VAL A 55 -9.03 2.05 -14.97
N TYR A 56 -8.27 1.07 -15.46
CA TYR A 56 -6.82 1.21 -15.56
C TYR A 56 -6.41 2.40 -16.44
N GLN A 57 -7.07 2.61 -17.58
CA GLN A 57 -6.74 3.75 -18.45
C GLN A 57 -6.90 5.10 -17.73
N LYS A 58 -7.94 5.24 -16.89
CA LYS A 58 -8.13 6.42 -16.02
C LYS A 58 -7.05 6.53 -14.93
N VAL A 59 -6.62 5.41 -14.36
CA VAL A 59 -5.50 5.41 -13.40
C VAL A 59 -4.21 5.85 -14.08
N LYS A 60 -3.91 5.31 -15.26
CA LYS A 60 -2.72 5.68 -16.06
C LYS A 60 -2.72 7.16 -16.43
N SER A 61 -3.86 7.75 -16.78
CA SER A 61 -3.95 9.19 -17.04
C SER A 61 -3.81 10.05 -15.78
N THR A 62 -4.11 9.50 -14.60
CA THR A 62 -4.06 10.23 -13.32
C THR A 62 -2.69 10.16 -12.65
N LEU A 63 -2.04 9.00 -12.71
CA LEU A 63 -0.74 8.74 -12.07
C LEU A 63 0.40 9.07 -13.05
N GLN A 64 0.90 10.30 -12.99
CA GLN A 64 1.89 10.84 -13.92
C GLN A 64 3.31 10.97 -13.32
N ARG A 65 3.44 10.98 -11.99
CA ARG A 65 4.71 11.25 -11.31
C ARG A 65 5.14 10.10 -10.40
N ARG A 66 6.45 9.89 -10.29
CA ARG A 66 7.05 8.92 -9.36
C ARG A 66 6.57 9.17 -7.93
N GLY A 67 6.30 8.08 -7.21
CA GLY A 67 5.83 8.10 -5.83
C GLY A 67 4.32 8.33 -5.69
N GLN A 68 3.60 8.66 -6.76
CA GLN A 68 2.15 8.73 -6.70
C GLN A 68 1.55 7.33 -6.58
N ILE A 69 0.52 7.22 -5.75
CA ILE A 69 -0.21 5.98 -5.45
C ILE A 69 -1.70 6.23 -5.61
N ARG A 70 -2.44 5.23 -6.09
CA ARG A 70 -3.91 5.24 -6.10
C ARG A 70 -4.46 3.85 -5.85
N LYS A 71 -5.44 3.75 -4.96
CA LYS A 71 -6.25 2.54 -4.79
C LYS A 71 -7.58 2.72 -5.50
N VAL A 72 -7.98 1.76 -6.34
CA VAL A 72 -9.26 1.80 -7.06
C VAL A 72 -9.95 0.45 -7.02
N TRP A 73 -11.27 0.47 -6.88
CA TRP A 73 -12.10 -0.71 -7.07
C TRP A 73 -12.30 -0.95 -8.56
N ILE A 74 -12.09 -2.17 -9.00
CA ILE A 74 -12.31 -2.61 -10.38
C ILE A 74 -13.25 -3.80 -10.33
N SER A 75 -14.40 -3.67 -11.01
CA SER A 75 -15.27 -4.80 -11.30
C SER A 75 -14.62 -5.65 -12.39
N LEU A 76 -14.39 -6.93 -12.10
CA LEU A 76 -13.70 -7.84 -13.00
C LEU A 76 -14.71 -8.75 -13.70
N ALA A 77 -14.43 -9.04 -14.97
CA ALA A 77 -15.05 -10.18 -15.65
C ALA A 77 -14.39 -11.48 -15.16
N ASP A 78 -15.12 -12.60 -15.28
CA ASP A 78 -14.71 -13.89 -14.71
C ASP A 78 -13.35 -14.37 -15.26
N ASP A 79 -13.04 -14.02 -16.50
CA ASP A 79 -11.78 -14.35 -17.17
C ASP A 79 -10.58 -13.54 -16.63
N VAL A 80 -10.82 -12.37 -16.02
CA VAL A 80 -9.80 -11.56 -15.35
C VAL A 80 -9.72 -11.94 -13.87
N LEU A 81 -10.86 -12.23 -13.25
CA LEU A 81 -10.95 -12.64 -11.85
C LEU A 81 -10.16 -13.92 -11.59
N SER A 82 -10.28 -14.93 -12.46
CA SER A 82 -9.54 -16.20 -12.37
C SER A 82 -8.01 -16.10 -12.40
N ILE A 83 -7.47 -14.94 -12.82
CA ILE A 83 -6.02 -14.64 -12.74
C ILE A 83 -5.61 -14.33 -11.30
N TYR A 84 -6.51 -13.68 -10.55
CA TYR A 84 -6.24 -13.15 -9.22
C TYR A 84 -6.81 -14.02 -8.10
N THR A 85 -7.78 -14.87 -8.40
CA THR A 85 -8.44 -15.74 -7.42
C THR A 85 -8.56 -17.14 -8.00
N ASP A 86 -8.31 -18.17 -7.18
CA ASP A 86 -8.56 -19.57 -7.58
C ASP A 86 -9.99 -20.02 -7.28
N GLU A 87 -10.30 -21.28 -7.58
CA GLU A 87 -11.63 -21.86 -7.39
C GLU A 87 -12.00 -22.00 -5.91
N ASP A 88 -11.01 -22.06 -5.02
CA ASP A 88 -11.17 -22.15 -3.56
C ASP A 88 -11.29 -20.77 -2.90
N GLY A 89 -11.14 -19.69 -3.67
CA GLY A 89 -11.23 -18.31 -3.20
C GLY A 89 -9.91 -17.74 -2.65
N ASN A 90 -8.78 -18.42 -2.83
CA ASN A 90 -7.47 -17.91 -2.44
C ASN A 90 -6.99 -16.86 -3.44
N MET A 91 -6.35 -15.81 -2.92
CA MET A 91 -5.72 -14.81 -3.75
C MET A 91 -4.42 -15.37 -4.36
N LYS A 92 -4.34 -15.41 -5.68
CA LYS A 92 -3.17 -15.90 -6.44
C LYS A 92 -2.72 -14.89 -7.47
N PHE A 93 -1.49 -15.03 -7.93
CA PHE A 93 -1.03 -14.37 -9.14
C PHE A 93 0.14 -15.13 -9.76
N ASN A 94 0.08 -15.37 -11.07
CA ASN A 94 1.15 -16.02 -11.84
C ASN A 94 1.69 -17.33 -11.23
N GLY A 95 0.79 -18.17 -10.70
CA GLY A 95 1.12 -19.46 -10.07
C GLY A 95 1.56 -19.39 -8.60
N TYR A 96 1.55 -18.20 -7.98
CA TYR A 96 1.87 -18.02 -6.57
C TYR A 96 0.62 -17.66 -5.78
N LEU A 97 0.47 -18.22 -4.58
CA LEU A 97 -0.46 -17.69 -3.58
C LEU A 97 0.11 -16.39 -3.01
N LEU A 98 -0.73 -15.37 -2.88
CA LEU A 98 -0.31 -14.07 -2.35
C LEU A 98 -0.30 -14.10 -0.82
N GLU A 99 0.69 -13.41 -0.24
CA GLU A 99 0.79 -13.22 1.20
C GLU A 99 -0.28 -12.23 1.65
N GLU A 100 -1.18 -12.68 2.54
CA GLU A 100 -2.07 -11.79 3.28
C GLU A 100 -1.28 -11.05 4.36
N ARG A 101 -1.49 -9.74 4.46
CA ARG A 101 -0.95 -8.91 5.53
C ARG A 101 -2.04 -8.14 6.25
N LEU A 102 -1.87 -8.03 7.56
CA LEU A 102 -2.66 -7.10 8.35
C LEU A 102 -2.29 -5.67 7.97
N ILE A 103 -3.30 -4.82 7.82
CA ILE A 103 -3.11 -3.40 7.46
C ILE A 103 -2.24 -2.67 8.50
N GLU A 104 -2.31 -3.12 9.76
CA GLU A 104 -1.55 -2.59 10.90
C GLU A 104 -0.03 -2.80 10.75
N ASP A 105 0.39 -3.93 10.17
CA ASP A 105 1.82 -4.27 9.98
C ASP A 105 2.53 -3.37 8.95
N ILE A 106 1.77 -2.76 8.05
CA ILE A 106 2.31 -1.92 6.97
C ILE A 106 2.70 -0.53 7.50
N GLN A 107 1.93 0.00 8.47
CA GLN A 107 2.21 1.29 9.08
C GLN A 107 3.49 1.26 9.93
N GLY A 108 3.76 0.13 10.59
CA GLY A 108 4.98 -0.05 11.39
C GLY A 108 6.28 -0.14 10.57
N LYS A 109 6.22 -0.73 9.36
CA LYS A 109 7.42 -0.97 8.52
C LYS A 109 7.91 0.27 7.76
N GLN A 110 7.04 1.25 7.49
CA GLN A 110 7.43 2.51 6.84
C GLN A 110 8.28 3.41 7.75
N LEU A 111 8.18 3.26 9.09
CA LEU A 111 8.98 4.04 10.03
C LEU A 111 10.41 3.52 10.22
N THR A 112 10.67 2.23 10.01
CA THR A 112 11.99 1.62 10.30
C THR A 112 12.99 1.74 9.14
N ALA A 113 12.53 1.88 7.89
CA ALA A 113 13.41 2.04 6.73
C ALA A 113 14.14 3.40 6.66
N THR A 114 13.76 4.38 7.49
CA THR A 114 14.41 5.70 7.53
C THR A 114 15.54 5.79 8.57
N ILE A 115 15.69 4.79 9.46
CA ILE A 115 16.62 4.88 10.60
C ILE A 115 17.97 4.19 10.33
N THR A 116 18.11 3.37 9.28
CA THR A 116 19.34 2.57 9.05
C THR A 116 20.46 3.29 8.29
N SER A 117 20.52 4.63 8.32
CA SER A 117 21.67 5.38 7.80
C SER A 117 22.07 6.56 8.70
N ILE A 118 21.93 6.42 10.01
CA ILE A 118 22.58 7.31 10.96
C ILE A 118 23.92 6.66 11.32
N PRO A 119 25.08 7.21 10.93
CA PRO A 119 26.36 6.74 11.43
C PRO A 119 26.36 6.86 12.95
N GLU A 120 26.69 5.76 13.63
CA GLU A 120 27.06 5.80 15.05
C GLU A 120 28.21 6.78 15.21
N GLU A 121 27.91 7.95 15.76
CA GLU A 121 28.71 8.72 16.71
C GLU A 121 28.17 10.15 16.74
N ARG A 122 27.35 10.46 17.76
CA ARG A 122 27.46 11.67 18.61
C ARG A 122 26.17 11.92 19.42
N LYS A 123 26.34 11.78 20.74
CA LYS A 123 25.69 12.56 21.81
C LYS A 123 24.21 12.27 22.09
N THR A 124 23.98 11.22 22.88
CA THR A 124 22.82 11.01 23.74
C THR A 124 22.74 12.05 24.87
N LYS A 125 22.38 13.30 24.58
CA LYS A 125 21.92 14.27 25.59
C LYS A 125 21.04 15.33 24.92
N LYS A 126 19.79 15.00 24.58
CA LYS A 126 18.71 15.97 24.26
C LYS A 126 17.31 15.38 23.97
N LEU A 127 17.00 14.14 24.36
CA LEU A 127 15.68 13.53 24.13
C LEU A 127 14.81 13.37 25.38
N SER A 128 15.30 13.77 26.57
CA SER A 128 14.53 13.73 27.81
C SER A 128 13.73 15.02 28.10
N GLU A 129 13.86 16.07 27.30
CA GLU A 129 13.19 17.36 27.55
C GLU A 129 11.84 17.54 26.82
N ALA A 130 11.42 16.59 25.98
CA ALA A 130 10.15 16.69 25.23
C ALA A 130 8.95 15.96 25.89
N PHE A 131 9.13 15.32 27.03
CA PHE A 131 8.09 14.51 27.72
C PHE A 131 7.61 15.08 29.06
N VAL A 132 7.67 16.40 29.23
CA VAL A 132 7.11 17.15 30.37
C VAL A 132 6.51 18.41 29.74
N THR A 133 5.22 18.75 29.69
CA THR A 133 4.05 18.52 30.56
C THR A 133 2.79 18.87 29.74
N LYS A 134 1.84 17.94 29.55
CA LYS A 134 0.43 18.31 29.31
C LYS A 134 -0.28 18.31 30.66
N LYS A 135 -0.24 19.45 31.36
CA LYS A 135 -1.02 19.69 32.58
C LYS A 135 -2.49 19.81 32.19
N ILE A 136 -3.25 18.75 32.45
CA ILE A 136 -4.72 18.74 32.37
C ILE A 136 -5.22 19.76 33.40
N THR A 137 -5.91 20.81 32.95
CA THR A 137 -6.68 21.68 33.84
C THR A 137 -8.14 21.39 33.57
N ALA A 138 -8.72 20.49 34.38
CA ALA A 138 -10.15 20.32 34.48
C ALA A 138 -10.62 21.18 35.66
N ASN A 139 -11.34 22.26 35.40
CA ASN A 139 -12.12 22.98 36.41
C ASN A 139 -13.40 23.47 35.74
N ASN A 140 -14.46 22.67 35.88
CA ASN A 140 -15.84 23.12 35.85
C ASN A 140 -16.59 22.27 36.87
N SER A 141 -16.69 22.76 38.11
CA SER A 141 -17.61 22.24 39.10
C SER A 141 -18.63 23.34 39.40
N ASN A 142 -19.82 23.19 38.84
CA ASN A 142 -21.04 23.84 39.33
C ASN A 142 -21.35 23.25 40.72
N VAL A 143 -21.56 24.10 41.73
CA VAL A 143 -22.42 23.77 42.86
C VAL A 143 -23.25 24.99 43.20
N ALA A 144 -24.56 24.80 43.14
CA ALA A 144 -25.58 25.67 43.70
C ALA A 144 -25.73 25.36 45.20
N GLN A 145 -25.78 26.40 46.03
CA GLN A 145 -26.69 26.54 47.18
C GLN A 145 -26.62 27.96 47.74
#